data_AF-G4ZS61-F1
#
_entry.id   AF-G4ZS61-F1
#
_cell.length_a   1.000
_cell.length_b   1.000
_cell.length_c   1.000
_cell.angle_alpha   90.00
_cell.angle_beta   90.00
_cell.angle_gamma   90.00
#
_symmetry.space_group_name_H-M   'P 1'
#
loop_
_entity.id
_entity.type
_entity.pdbx_description
1 polymer ?
#
loop_
_entity_poly.entity_id
_entity_poly.type
_entity_poly.pdbx_seq_one_letter_code
_entity_poly.pdbx_strand_id
1 'polypeptide(L)'
;KLSTICLVHSYFATPKMIRLNSEYVAIIRANSKSDLKMVTKDFNIKNIDESRLIKSYDLATSSKGQALFVDSIRGELRFNFNRVIDPNSLN
;
A
#
# COMPACT_ATOMS: atom_id res chain seq x y z
N LYS A 1 5.99 -16.30 18.41
CA LYS A 1 5.07 -15.54 17.54
C LYS A 1 5.10 -16.18 16.16
N LEU A 2 3.95 -16.37 15.52
CA LEU A 2 3.85 -16.84 14.14
C LEU A 2 3.65 -15.63 13.23
N SER A 3 4.31 -15.65 12.08
CA SER A 3 4.14 -14.65 11.03
C SER A 3 3.52 -15.33 9.81
N THR A 4 2.66 -14.60 9.09
CA THR A 4 1.99 -15.12 7.90
C THR A 4 2.19 -14.15 6.76
N ILE A 5 2.57 -14.70 5.60
CA ILE A 5 2.61 -13.96 4.34
C ILE A 5 1.47 -14.51 3.49
N CYS A 6 0.57 -13.63 3.07
CA CYS A 6 -0.53 -13.96 2.16
C CYS A 6 -0.24 -13.31 0.80
N LEU A 7 -0.14 -14.13 -0.25
CA LEU A 7 0.05 -13.67 -1.62
C LEU A 7 -1.28 -13.77 -2.36
N VAL A 8 -1.75 -12.65 -2.90
CA VAL A 8 -3.06 -12.54 -3.54
C VAL A 8 -2.95 -11.72 -4.82
N HIS A 9 -3.76 -12.08 -5.82
CA HIS A 9 -3.79 -11.36 -7.10
C HIS A 9 -4.69 -10.12 -7.06
N SER A 10 -5.70 -10.10 -6.18
CA SER A 10 -6.62 -8.97 -6.04
C SER A 10 -6.80 -8.63 -4.57
N TYR A 11 -6.42 -7.40 -4.21
CA TYR A 11 -6.67 -6.86 -2.88
C TYR A 11 -8.19 -6.76 -2.63
N PHE A 12 -8.99 -6.39 -3.65
CA PHE A 12 -10.45 -6.36 -3.58
C PHE A 12 -11.09 -7.70 -3.18
N ALA A 13 -10.69 -8.78 -3.87
CA ALA A 13 -11.27 -10.10 -3.63
C ALA A 13 -10.79 -10.76 -2.33
N THR A 14 -9.72 -10.25 -1.71
CA THR A 14 -9.17 -10.81 -0.46
C THR A 14 -10.15 -10.59 0.68
N PRO A 15 -10.46 -11.57 1.54
CA PRO A 15 -11.38 -11.39 2.66
C PRO A 15 -11.04 -10.18 3.54
N LYS A 16 -12.05 -9.38 3.90
CA LYS A 16 -11.89 -8.15 4.71
C LYS A 16 -11.15 -8.40 6.03
N MET A 17 -11.36 -9.56 6.64
CA MET A 17 -10.68 -9.97 7.86
C MET A 17 -9.15 -10.06 7.67
N ILE A 18 -8.67 -10.56 6.54
CA ILE A 18 -7.23 -10.60 6.26
C ILE A 18 -6.72 -9.17 6.04
N ARG A 19 -7.41 -8.38 5.22
CA ARG A 19 -6.99 -7.02 4.86
C ARG A 19 -6.83 -6.09 6.06
N LEU A 20 -7.83 -6.05 6.95
CA LEU A 20 -7.83 -5.16 8.10
C LEU A 20 -6.91 -5.62 9.24
N ASN A 21 -6.54 -6.89 9.28
CA ASN A 21 -5.61 -7.42 10.29
C ASN A 21 -4.16 -7.48 9.79
N SER A 22 -3.90 -7.07 8.55
CA SER A 22 -2.53 -6.99 8.02
C SER A 22 -1.80 -5.78 8.59
N GLU A 23 -0.67 -6.04 9.24
CA GLU A 23 0.28 -5.00 9.69
C GLU A 23 0.96 -4.31 8.50
N TYR A 24 1.07 -5.05 7.39
CA TYR A 24 1.76 -4.62 6.19
C TYR A 24 1.04 -5.06 4.93
N VAL A 25 0.99 -4.17 3.93
CA VAL A 25 0.50 -4.51 2.58
C VAL A 25 1.51 -4.04 1.54
N ALA A 26 2.08 -4.99 0.80
CA ALA A 26 2.93 -4.72 -0.35
C ALA A 26 2.10 -4.74 -1.62
N ILE A 27 2.07 -3.61 -2.32
CA ILE A 27 1.36 -3.44 -3.58
C ILE A 27 2.40 -3.33 -4.68
N ILE A 28 2.56 -4.43 -5.42
CA ILE A 28 3.32 -4.45 -6.66
C ILE A 28 2.52 -3.83 -7.80
N ARG A 29 3.18 -3.57 -8.92
CA ARG A 29 2.53 -3.00 -10.10
C ARG A 29 1.36 -3.88 -10.57
N ALA A 30 0.15 -3.38 -10.39
CA ALA A 30 -1.11 -3.95 -10.83
C ALA A 30 -1.63 -3.24 -12.09
N ASN A 31 -2.44 -3.97 -12.87
CA ASN A 31 -3.05 -3.44 -14.09
C ASN A 31 -4.19 -2.45 -13.80
N SER A 32 -4.83 -2.54 -12.63
CA SER A 32 -5.93 -1.65 -12.24
C SER A 32 -5.57 -0.79 -11.04
N LYS A 33 -5.69 0.54 -11.19
CA LYS A 33 -5.55 1.51 -10.10
C LYS A 33 -6.80 1.60 -9.22
N SER A 34 -7.93 0.99 -9.62
CA SER A 34 -9.17 0.99 -8.83
C SER A 34 -8.97 0.36 -7.44
N ASP A 35 -8.09 -0.62 -7.35
CA ASP A 35 -7.84 -1.39 -6.12
C ASP A 35 -7.16 -0.53 -5.04
N LEU A 36 -6.42 0.51 -5.46
CA LEU A 36 -5.77 1.46 -4.54
C LEU A 36 -6.80 2.25 -3.73
N LYS A 37 -7.98 2.54 -4.28
CA LYS A 37 -9.06 3.25 -3.56
C LYS A 37 -9.49 2.52 -2.29
N MET A 38 -9.50 1.18 -2.34
CA MET A 38 -9.93 0.39 -1.19
C MET A 38 -8.83 0.32 -0.13
N VAL A 39 -7.56 0.32 -0.54
CA VAL A 39 -6.42 0.38 0.38
C VAL A 39 -6.48 1.65 1.23
N THR A 40 -6.79 2.82 0.65
CA THR A 40 -6.94 4.08 1.41
C THR A 40 -8.09 4.05 2.42
N LYS A 41 -9.15 3.27 2.14
CA LYS A 41 -10.29 3.13 3.06
C LYS A 41 -9.99 2.16 4.20
N ASP A 42 -9.28 1.08 3.90
CA ASP A 42 -8.92 0.06 4.88
C ASP A 42 -7.80 0.56 5.81
N PHE A 43 -6.88 1.39 5.31
CA PHE A 43 -5.79 1.98 6.08
C PHE A 43 -5.94 3.50 6.19
N ASN A 44 -6.27 3.98 7.39
CA ASN A 44 -6.40 5.41 7.69
C ASN A 44 -5.01 6.08 7.83
N ILE A 45 -4.28 6.19 6.73
CA ILE A 45 -2.94 6.79 6.68
C ILE A 45 -3.08 8.31 6.74
N LYS A 46 -2.49 8.92 7.76
CA LYS A 46 -2.60 10.37 7.99
C LYS A 46 -2.03 11.16 6.80
N ASN A 47 -2.74 12.19 6.36
CA ASN A 47 -2.34 13.11 5.27
C ASN A 47 -2.14 12.46 3.88
N ILE A 48 -2.66 11.24 3.68
CA ILE A 48 -2.72 10.59 2.38
C ILE A 48 -4.17 10.56 1.91
N ASP A 49 -4.47 11.33 0.87
CA ASP A 49 -5.69 11.17 0.11
C ASP A 49 -5.48 10.18 -1.06
N GLU A 50 -6.55 9.91 -1.80
CA GLU A 50 -6.49 8.98 -2.94
C GLU A 50 -5.46 9.43 -4.01
N SER A 51 -5.39 10.73 -4.28
CA SER A 51 -4.47 11.31 -5.27
C SER A 51 -3.00 11.06 -4.88
N ARG A 52 -2.64 11.35 -3.62
CA ARG A 52 -1.30 11.12 -3.08
C ARG A 52 -0.97 9.64 -3.00
N LEU A 53 -1.93 8.77 -2.72
CA LEU A 53 -1.72 7.33 -2.76
C LEU A 53 -1.37 6.86 -4.17
N ILE A 54 -2.11 7.34 -5.19
CA ILE A 54 -1.83 6.99 -6.59
C ILE A 54 -0.45 7.49 -7.02
N LYS A 55 -0.09 8.74 -6.68
CA LYS A 55 1.25 9.28 -6.96
C LYS A 55 2.34 8.47 -6.25
N SER A 56 2.14 8.12 -4.99
CA SER A 56 3.07 7.29 -4.21
C SER A 56 3.22 5.91 -4.84
N TYR A 57 2.12 5.31 -5.28
CA TYR A 57 2.11 4.03 -5.97
C TYR A 57 2.87 4.07 -7.29
N ASP A 58 2.60 5.07 -8.13
CA ASP A 58 3.29 5.22 -9.42
C ASP A 58 4.79 5.44 -9.23
N LEU A 59 5.16 6.23 -8.22
CA LEU A 59 6.56 6.49 -7.85
C LEU A 59 7.24 5.24 -7.27
N ALA A 60 6.60 4.52 -6.36
CA ALA A 60 7.18 3.34 -5.71
C ALA A 60 7.21 2.12 -6.63
N THR A 61 6.34 2.05 -7.64
CA THR A 61 6.27 0.93 -8.59
C THR A 61 6.82 1.28 -9.98
N SER A 62 7.59 2.38 -10.09
CA SER A 62 8.15 2.86 -11.35
C SER A 62 9.12 1.87 -12.00
N SER A 63 9.70 0.96 -11.22
CA SER A 63 10.66 -0.04 -11.67
C SER A 63 10.23 -1.44 -11.29
N LYS A 64 10.61 -2.43 -12.11
CA LYS A 64 10.30 -3.84 -11.87
C LYS A 64 10.86 -4.30 -10.51
N GLY A 65 10.08 -5.11 -9.80
CA GLY A 65 10.46 -5.64 -8.48
C GLY A 65 10.29 -4.66 -7.32
N GLN A 66 9.80 -3.43 -7.59
CA GLN A 66 9.48 -2.46 -6.54
C GLN A 66 8.00 -2.51 -6.18
N ALA A 67 7.69 -2.24 -4.91
CA ALA A 67 6.35 -2.20 -4.37
C ALA A 67 6.12 -0.91 -3.58
N LEU A 68 4.89 -0.38 -3.67
CA LEU A 68 4.38 0.51 -2.64
C LEU A 68 4.09 -0.31 -1.41
N PHE A 69 4.65 0.08 -0.28
CA PHE A 69 4.46 -0.61 0.97
C PHE A 69 3.65 0.25 1.93
N VAL A 70 2.53 -0.29 2.40
CA VAL A 70 1.66 0.33 3.39
C VAL A 70 2.02 -0.23 4.77
N ASP A 71 2.53 0.63 5.63
CA ASP A 71 2.87 0.32 7.02
C ASP A 71 1.71 0.77 7.91
N SER A 72 0.80 -0.14 8.25
CA SER A 72 -0.40 0.20 9.01
C SER A 72 -0.11 0.44 10.49
N ILE A 73 0.99 -0.12 11.00
CA ILE A 73 1.46 0.05 12.37
C ILE A 73 1.96 1.48 12.60
N ARG A 74 2.70 2.03 11.63
CA ARG A 74 3.23 3.41 11.71
C ARG A 74 2.34 4.44 11.05
N GLY A 75 1.40 4.01 10.20
CA GLY A 75 0.56 4.91 9.41
C GLY A 75 1.36 5.64 8.34
N GLU A 76 2.22 4.92 7.62
CA GLU A 76 3.16 5.49 6.64
C GLU A 76 3.13 4.73 5.31
N LEU A 77 3.44 5.42 4.21
CA LEU A 77 3.73 4.83 2.91
C LEU A 77 5.24 4.73 2.70
N ARG A 78 5.72 3.64 2.11
CA ARG A 78 7.15 3.35 1.99
C ARG A 78 7.51 2.78 0.62
N PHE A 79 8.75 3.03 0.22
CA PHE A 79 9.43 2.32 -0.86
C PHE A 79 9.91 0.96 -0.33
N ASN A 80 9.17 -0.12 -0.62
CA ASN A 80 9.38 -1.43 -0.01
C ASN A 80 9.55 -1.31 1.52
N PHE A 81 10.48 -2.09 2.11
CA PHE A 81 10.87 -1.97 3.52
C PHE A 81 11.95 -0.90 3.79
N ASN A 82 12.32 -0.10 2.79
CA ASN A 82 13.47 0.80 2.90
C ASN A 82 13.07 2.17 3.44
N ARG A 83 12.60 3.07 2.57
CA ARG A 83 12.46 4.51 2.85
C ARG A 83 10.99 4.93 2.92
N VAL A 84 10.63 5.77 3.89
CA VAL A 84 9.31 6.42 3.97
C VAL A 84 9.13 7.41 2.81
N ILE A 85 7.93 7.46 2.25
CA ILE A 85 7.52 8.43 1.23
C ILE A 85 6.99 9.66 1.97
N ASP A 86 7.64 10.82 1.80
CA ASP A 86 7.14 12.08 2.34
C ASP A 86 5.92 12.54 1.53
N PRO A 87 4.72 12.60 2.13
CA PRO A 87 3.51 13.03 1.43
C PRO A 87 3.60 14.44 0.83
N ASN A 88 4.41 15.32 1.41
CA ASN A 88 4.56 16.71 0.96
C ASN A 88 5.48 16.84 -0.26
N SER A 89 6.31 15.82 -0.51
CA SER A 89 7.17 15.76 -1.70
C SER A 89 6.42 15.39 -2.98
N LEU A 90 5.13 15.01 -2.86
CA LEU A 90 4.29 14.51 -3.96
C LEU A 90 3.42 15.60 -4.62
N ASN A 91 3.77 16.88 -4.45
CA ASN A 91 3.05 18.01 -5.04
C ASN A 91 3.03 17.94 -6.57
#